data_AF-A0A8T6ADM6-F1
#
_entry.id   AF-A0A8T6ADM6-F1
#
_cell.length_a   1.000
_cell.length_b   1.000
_cell.length_c   1.000
_cell.angle_alpha   90.00
_cell.angle_beta   90.00
_cell.angle_gamma   90.00
#
_symmetry.space_group_name_H-M   'P 1'
#
loop_
_entity.id
_entity.type
_entity.pdbx_description
1 polymer ?
#
loop_
_entity_poly.entity_id
_entity_poly.type
_entity_poly.pdbx_seq_one_letter_code
_entity_poly.pdbx_strand_id
1 'polypeptide(L)'
;IDLKRFSSQGYVEPGKYNLQVQLNKQPLAEEYDIYWYAGEDDVSKSYACLTPELVAQFGLKEDVAKNLQWSHDGKCLKPGQLEGMEIKADLSQSALVISLPQAYLEYTWPDWDPPSRWDDGISGIIADYSITAQTRHEENGGDDSNEISGNGTVGVNLGPWRMRADWQTNYQHTRSNDDDDEFGGDDTQKKWEWSRYYAWRALPSLKAKLALGEDYLNSDIFDGFNYVGGSVSTDDQMLPPNLRGYAPDISGVAHTTAKVTVSQMGRVIYETQVPAGPFRIQDL
;
A
#
# COMPACT_ATOMS: atom_id res chain seq x y z
N ILE A 1 -44.72 5.57 -28.89
CA ILE A 1 -43.90 4.99 -27.81
C ILE A 1 -44.21 3.49 -27.80
N ASP A 2 -43.26 2.65 -28.18
CA ASP A 2 -43.44 1.19 -28.24
C ASP A 2 -42.99 0.56 -26.92
N LEU A 3 -43.94 0.41 -25.99
CA LEU A 3 -43.69 -0.10 -24.64
C LEU A 3 -43.39 -1.61 -24.62
N LYS A 4 -43.58 -2.33 -25.73
CA LYS A 4 -43.26 -3.77 -25.80
C LYS A 4 -41.77 -4.03 -25.60
N ARG A 5 -40.91 -3.08 -25.96
CA ARG A 5 -39.45 -3.20 -25.82
C ARG A 5 -38.98 -3.20 -24.36
N PHE A 6 -39.76 -2.61 -23.45
CA PHE A 6 -39.48 -2.61 -22.00
C PHE A 6 -40.09 -3.81 -21.27
N SER A 7 -40.85 -4.66 -21.98
CA SER A 7 -41.48 -5.84 -21.38
C SER A 7 -40.59 -7.09 -21.35
N SER A 8 -39.44 -7.05 -22.05
CA SER A 8 -38.42 -8.09 -21.97
C SER A 8 -37.55 -7.89 -20.73
N GLN A 9 -37.44 -8.95 -19.92
CA GLN A 9 -36.60 -8.96 -18.74
C GLN A 9 -35.13 -8.73 -19.15
N GLY A 10 -34.50 -7.68 -18.61
CA GLY A 10 -33.09 -7.37 -18.85
C GLY A 10 -32.80 -6.48 -20.07
N TYR A 11 -33.82 -6.00 -20.80
CA TYR A 11 -33.60 -5.02 -21.86
C TYR A 11 -33.28 -3.64 -21.28
N VAL A 12 -32.19 -3.05 -21.76
CA VAL A 12 -31.83 -1.64 -21.53
C VAL A 12 -31.78 -0.92 -22.87
N GLU A 13 -32.32 0.29 -22.94
CA GLU A 13 -32.31 1.07 -24.17
C GLU A 13 -30.86 1.37 -24.59
N PRO A 14 -30.50 1.25 -25.89
CA PRO A 14 -29.16 1.61 -26.35
C PRO A 14 -28.81 3.06 -26.01
N GLY A 15 -27.65 3.25 -25.39
CA GLY A 15 -27.28 4.55 -24.84
C GLY A 15 -26.07 4.48 -23.93
N LYS A 16 -25.71 5.63 -23.35
CA LYS A 16 -24.62 5.76 -22.39
C LYS A 16 -25.21 5.86 -20.99
N TYR A 17 -24.79 4.97 -20.10
CA TYR A 17 -25.24 4.93 -18.70
C TYR A 17 -24.04 4.94 -17.79
N ASN A 18 -24.02 5.87 -16.83
CA ASN A 18 -23.04 5.85 -15.77
C ASN A 18 -23.53 4.89 -14.67
N LEU A 19 -22.77 3.82 -14.42
CA LEU A 19 -23.17 2.72 -13.54
C LEU A 19 -22.01 2.29 -12.64
N GLN A 20 -22.30 1.96 -11.39
CA GLN A 20 -21.37 1.27 -10.52
C GLN A 20 -21.31 -0.22 -10.90
N VAL A 21 -20.12 -0.72 -11.25
CA VAL A 21 -19.95 -2.13 -11.65
C VAL A 21 -19.71 -2.98 -10.41
N GLN A 22 -20.45 -4.08 -10.28
CA GLN A 22 -20.29 -5.06 -9.21
C GLN A 22 -19.90 -6.41 -9.81
N LEU A 23 -18.70 -6.89 -9.51
CA LEU A 23 -18.20 -8.19 -9.95
C LEU A 23 -18.35 -9.21 -8.82
N ASN A 24 -19.10 -10.29 -9.03
CA ASN A 24 -19.32 -11.35 -8.03
C ASN A 24 -19.76 -10.80 -6.65
N LYS A 25 -20.62 -9.77 -6.65
CA LYS A 25 -21.13 -9.03 -5.47
C LYS A 25 -20.12 -8.08 -4.80
N GLN A 26 -18.91 -7.94 -5.33
CA GLN A 26 -17.95 -6.94 -4.89
C GLN A 26 -18.03 -5.71 -5.80
N PRO A 27 -18.31 -4.51 -5.26
CA PRO A 27 -18.30 -3.28 -6.06
C PRO A 27 -16.87 -2.94 -6.48
N LEU A 28 -16.70 -2.50 -7.73
CA LEU A 28 -15.48 -1.81 -8.15
C LEU A 28 -15.48 -0.39 -7.56
N ALA A 29 -14.29 0.16 -7.32
CA ALA A 29 -14.14 1.45 -6.65
C ALA A 29 -14.67 2.63 -7.47
N GLU A 30 -14.65 2.53 -8.80
CA GLU A 30 -15.02 3.59 -9.73
C GLU A 30 -16.40 3.35 -10.37
N GLU A 31 -17.05 4.44 -10.78
CA GLU A 31 -18.22 4.41 -11.66
C GLU A 31 -17.77 4.41 -13.12
N TYR A 32 -18.43 3.61 -13.95
CA TYR A 32 -18.06 3.45 -15.35
C TYR A 32 -19.16 3.94 -16.28
N ASP A 33 -18.74 4.59 -17.35
CA ASP A 33 -19.60 4.95 -18.47
C ASP A 33 -19.81 3.73 -19.38
N ILE A 34 -20.93 3.03 -19.19
CA ILE A 34 -21.27 1.82 -19.92
C ILE A 34 -22.12 2.17 -21.14
N TYR A 35 -21.62 1.81 -22.32
CA TYR A 35 -22.38 1.90 -23.57
C TYR A 35 -23.20 0.64 -23.78
N TRP A 36 -24.50 0.80 -24.03
CA TRP A 36 -25.39 -0.29 -24.41
C TRP A 36 -25.64 -0.28 -25.92
N TYR A 37 -25.46 -1.43 -26.55
CA TYR A 37 -25.71 -1.63 -27.99
C TYR A 37 -26.87 -2.59 -28.20
N ALA A 38 -27.60 -2.40 -29.31
CA ALA A 38 -28.58 -3.38 -29.75
C ALA A 38 -27.85 -4.66 -30.23
N GLY A 39 -28.45 -5.83 -30.00
CA GLY A 39 -27.95 -7.10 -30.52
C GLY A 39 -27.93 -7.08 -32.05
N GLU A 40 -26.84 -7.59 -32.64
CA GLU A 40 -26.70 -7.66 -34.10
C GLU A 40 -27.77 -8.57 -34.74
N ASP A 41 -28.09 -9.69 -34.06
CA ASP A 41 -29.06 -10.67 -34.54
C ASP A 41 -30.50 -10.44 -34.06
N ASP A 42 -30.67 -9.69 -32.96
CA ASP A 42 -31.97 -9.46 -32.31
C ASP A 42 -32.03 -8.07 -31.70
N VAL A 43 -32.77 -7.18 -32.36
CA VAL A 43 -32.97 -5.78 -31.97
C VAL A 43 -33.78 -5.66 -30.68
N SER A 44 -34.44 -6.73 -30.22
CA SER A 44 -35.14 -6.78 -28.93
C SER A 44 -34.22 -7.12 -27.75
N LYS A 45 -32.96 -7.46 -28.05
CA LYS A 45 -31.89 -7.66 -27.08
C LYS A 45 -30.90 -6.52 -27.17
N SER A 46 -30.29 -6.23 -26.05
CA SER A 46 -29.22 -5.27 -25.97
C SER A 46 -28.16 -5.80 -25.01
N TYR A 47 -26.94 -5.30 -25.12
CA TYR A 47 -25.82 -5.76 -24.30
C TYR A 47 -24.96 -4.58 -23.86
N ALA A 48 -24.40 -4.70 -22.65
CA ALA A 48 -23.40 -3.79 -22.14
C ALA A 48 -22.06 -4.01 -22.85
N CYS A 49 -21.48 -2.96 -23.41
CA CYS A 49 -20.12 -2.94 -23.88
C CYS A 49 -19.17 -2.92 -22.68
N LEU A 50 -18.46 -4.01 -22.48
CA LEU A 50 -17.38 -4.08 -21.50
C LEU A 50 -16.09 -3.65 -22.18
N THR A 51 -15.54 -2.50 -21.78
CA THR A 51 -14.31 -1.96 -22.37
C THR A 51 -13.08 -2.76 -21.94
N PRO A 52 -11.97 -2.72 -22.69
CA PRO A 52 -10.71 -3.33 -22.27
C PRO A 52 -10.26 -2.91 -20.88
N GLU A 53 -10.41 -1.63 -20.56
CA GLU A 53 -10.08 -1.05 -19.25
C GLU A 53 -10.93 -1.66 -18.13
N LEU A 54 -12.24 -1.79 -18.35
CA LEU A 54 -13.15 -2.41 -17.37
C LEU A 54 -12.87 -3.91 -17.19
N VAL A 55 -12.63 -4.63 -18.28
CA VAL A 55 -12.35 -6.08 -18.22
C VAL A 55 -11.00 -6.35 -17.54
N ALA A 56 -10.03 -5.43 -17.65
CA ALA A 56 -8.76 -5.55 -16.92
C ALA A 56 -8.97 -5.55 -15.38
N GLN A 57 -10.01 -4.85 -14.89
CA GLN A 57 -10.38 -4.85 -13.48
C GLN A 57 -11.01 -6.17 -13.01
N PHE A 58 -11.37 -7.08 -13.92
CA PHE A 58 -12.01 -8.33 -13.53
C PHE A 58 -11.05 -9.30 -12.84
N GLY A 59 -9.73 -9.11 -12.98
CA GLY A 59 -8.74 -10.04 -12.43
C GLY A 59 -8.82 -11.41 -13.08
N LEU A 60 -8.97 -11.45 -14.40
CA LEU A 60 -8.95 -12.70 -15.19
C LEU A 60 -7.54 -13.28 -15.22
N LYS A 61 -7.44 -14.62 -15.27
CA LYS A 61 -6.17 -15.30 -15.52
C LYS A 61 -5.57 -14.85 -16.84
N GLU A 62 -4.24 -14.74 -16.90
CA GLU A 62 -3.52 -14.23 -18.05
C GLU A 62 -3.80 -15.00 -19.36
N ASP A 63 -3.97 -16.33 -19.27
CA ASP A 63 -4.32 -17.20 -20.40
C ASP A 63 -5.73 -16.94 -20.92
N VAL A 64 -6.68 -16.63 -20.03
CA VAL A 64 -8.05 -16.27 -20.40
C VAL A 64 -8.07 -14.87 -21.03
N ALA A 65 -7.42 -13.90 -20.38
CA ALA A 65 -7.40 -12.50 -20.82
C ALA A 65 -6.79 -12.33 -22.22
N LYS A 66 -5.72 -13.08 -22.54
CA LYS A 66 -5.06 -13.04 -23.87
C LYS A 66 -5.92 -13.58 -25.01
N ASN A 67 -6.87 -14.46 -24.71
CA ASN A 67 -7.71 -15.12 -25.72
C ASN A 67 -9.03 -14.37 -25.99
N LEU A 68 -9.27 -13.25 -25.32
CA LEU A 68 -10.49 -12.47 -25.50
C LEU A 68 -10.51 -11.77 -26.87
N GLN A 69 -11.65 -11.87 -27.55
CA GLN A 69 -11.91 -11.15 -28.78
C GLN A 69 -12.68 -9.85 -28.52
N TRP A 70 -12.31 -8.80 -29.25
CA TRP A 70 -12.91 -7.48 -29.14
C TRP A 70 -13.72 -7.15 -30.40
N SER A 71 -14.87 -6.50 -30.22
CA SER A 71 -15.72 -5.93 -31.27
C SER A 71 -15.68 -4.39 -31.21
N HIS A 72 -16.40 -3.73 -32.12
CA HIS A 72 -16.47 -2.25 -32.23
C HIS A 72 -15.09 -1.60 -32.25
N ASP A 73 -14.22 -2.07 -33.16
CA ASP A 73 -12.87 -1.53 -33.36
C ASP A 73 -11.99 -1.64 -32.08
N GLY A 74 -12.12 -2.75 -31.36
CA GLY A 74 -11.34 -3.05 -30.16
C GLY A 74 -11.90 -2.48 -28.86
N LYS A 75 -13.08 -1.85 -28.88
CA LYS A 75 -13.63 -1.11 -27.73
C LYS A 75 -14.55 -1.92 -26.84
N CYS A 76 -15.11 -3.01 -27.33
CA CYS A 76 -16.08 -3.80 -26.58
C CYS A 76 -15.69 -5.27 -26.56
N LEU A 77 -15.83 -5.93 -25.42
CA LEU A 77 -15.70 -7.38 -25.35
C LEU A 77 -16.79 -8.02 -26.22
N LYS A 78 -16.41 -8.97 -27.07
CA LYS A 78 -17.38 -9.71 -27.89
C LYS A 78 -18.30 -10.53 -26.95
N PRO A 79 -19.64 -10.49 -27.13
CA PRO A 79 -20.55 -11.28 -26.30
C PRO A 79 -20.28 -12.79 -26.40
N GLY A 80 -20.49 -13.51 -25.31
CA GLY A 80 -20.40 -14.98 -25.28
C GLY A 80 -18.98 -15.56 -25.25
N GLN A 81 -17.93 -14.75 -25.02
CA GLN A 81 -16.55 -15.23 -24.90
C GLN A 81 -16.26 -15.95 -23.57
N LEU A 82 -17.01 -15.62 -22.51
CA LEU A 82 -16.87 -16.21 -21.18
C LEU A 82 -18.14 -16.99 -20.85
N GLU A 83 -18.06 -18.32 -20.92
CA GLU A 83 -19.21 -19.20 -20.67
C GLU A 83 -19.67 -19.08 -19.21
N GLY A 84 -20.98 -18.98 -18.98
CA GLY A 84 -21.52 -18.80 -17.63
C GLY A 84 -21.33 -17.41 -17.03
N MET A 85 -20.81 -16.44 -17.78
CA MET A 85 -20.84 -15.04 -17.39
C MET A 85 -22.26 -14.49 -17.56
N GLU A 86 -22.81 -13.90 -16.50
CA GLU A 86 -24.11 -13.23 -16.52
C GLU A 86 -23.93 -11.73 -16.26
N ILE A 87 -24.62 -10.91 -17.04
CA ILE A 87 -24.62 -9.45 -16.89
C ILE A 87 -26.06 -9.01 -16.64
N LYS A 88 -26.30 -8.30 -15.56
CA LYS A 88 -27.60 -7.75 -15.19
C LYS A 88 -27.45 -6.27 -14.85
N ALA A 89 -28.17 -5.41 -15.58
CA ALA A 89 -28.31 -4.01 -15.20
C ALA A 89 -29.45 -3.84 -14.21
N ASP A 90 -29.17 -3.18 -13.09
CA ASP A 90 -30.16 -2.64 -12.17
C ASP A 90 -30.12 -1.11 -12.28
N LEU A 91 -30.93 -0.59 -13.22
CA LEU A 91 -31.03 0.86 -13.45
C LEU A 91 -31.66 1.61 -12.27
N SER A 92 -32.40 0.92 -11.39
CA SER A 92 -32.99 1.56 -10.20
C SER A 92 -31.93 1.88 -9.14
N GLN A 93 -30.87 1.06 -9.09
CA GLN A 93 -29.72 1.25 -8.20
C GLN A 93 -28.49 1.81 -8.94
N SER A 94 -28.62 2.15 -10.22
CA SER A 94 -27.50 2.56 -11.09
C SER A 94 -26.32 1.59 -11.04
N ALA A 95 -26.61 0.28 -11.04
CA ALA A 95 -25.61 -0.77 -10.88
C ALA A 95 -25.58 -1.72 -12.08
N LEU A 96 -24.37 -2.15 -12.47
CA LEU A 96 -24.15 -3.24 -13.41
C LEU A 96 -23.59 -4.44 -12.64
N VAL A 97 -24.42 -5.46 -12.43
CA VAL A 97 -24.03 -6.69 -11.73
C VAL A 97 -23.50 -7.69 -12.74
N ILE A 98 -22.24 -8.07 -12.58
CA ILE A 98 -21.54 -9.07 -13.40
C ILE A 98 -21.23 -10.26 -12.52
N SER A 99 -21.74 -11.43 -12.91
CA SER A 99 -21.43 -12.70 -12.28
C SER A 99 -20.51 -13.48 -13.22
N LEU A 100 -19.31 -13.81 -12.76
CA LEU A 100 -18.26 -14.43 -13.56
C LEU A 100 -17.74 -15.70 -12.88
N PRO A 101 -17.67 -16.85 -13.58
CA PRO A 101 -17.20 -18.09 -12.97
C PRO A 101 -15.79 -17.97 -12.42
N GLN A 102 -15.59 -18.40 -11.17
CA GLN A 102 -14.30 -18.40 -10.48
C GLN A 102 -13.16 -19.10 -11.25
N ALA A 103 -13.49 -20.02 -12.18
CA ALA A 103 -12.50 -20.73 -12.99
C ALA A 103 -11.67 -19.80 -13.89
N TYR A 104 -12.23 -18.65 -14.29
CA TYR A 104 -11.57 -17.66 -15.14
C TYR A 104 -10.84 -16.58 -14.36
N LEU A 105 -11.14 -16.44 -13.07
CA LEU A 105 -10.53 -15.45 -12.20
C LEU A 105 -9.18 -15.93 -11.68
N GLU A 106 -8.26 -15.01 -11.50
CA GLU A 106 -7.11 -15.23 -10.62
C GLU A 106 -7.60 -15.54 -9.20
N TYR A 107 -6.76 -16.18 -8.40
CA TYR A 107 -7.11 -16.50 -7.01
C TYR A 107 -7.48 -15.21 -6.28
N THR A 108 -8.74 -15.06 -5.86
CA THR A 108 -9.20 -13.91 -5.07
C THR A 108 -9.58 -14.36 -3.66
N TRP A 109 -9.35 -13.50 -2.67
CA TRP A 109 -9.79 -13.70 -1.30
C TRP A 109 -10.64 -12.49 -0.88
N PRO A 110 -11.64 -12.62 0.01
CA PRO A 110 -12.47 -11.49 0.41
C PRO A 110 -11.70 -10.23 0.83
N ASP A 111 -10.52 -10.41 1.46
CA ASP A 111 -9.64 -9.34 1.95
C ASP A 111 -8.37 -9.17 1.10
N TRP A 112 -8.38 -9.60 -0.17
CA TRP A 112 -7.25 -9.45 -1.08
C TRP A 112 -7.68 -9.13 -2.51
N ASP A 113 -7.10 -8.07 -3.06
CA ASP A 113 -7.34 -7.64 -4.43
C ASP A 113 -6.21 -8.09 -5.35
N PRO A 114 -6.53 -8.62 -6.56
CA PRO A 114 -5.55 -9.01 -7.54
C PRO A 114 -4.77 -7.79 -8.04
N PRO A 115 -3.55 -7.99 -8.54
CA PRO A 115 -2.68 -6.87 -8.89
C PRO A 115 -3.21 -6.00 -10.03
N SER A 116 -4.15 -6.50 -10.83
CA SER A 116 -4.84 -5.70 -11.86
C SER A 116 -5.73 -4.59 -11.29
N ARG A 117 -6.10 -4.68 -10.01
CA ARG A 117 -6.93 -3.70 -9.29
C ARG A 117 -6.10 -2.75 -8.41
N TRP A 118 -4.76 -2.86 -8.42
CA TRP A 118 -3.92 -1.99 -7.60
C TRP A 118 -3.76 -0.61 -8.23
N ASP A 119 -3.96 0.42 -7.42
CA ASP A 119 -3.74 1.81 -7.81
C ASP A 119 -2.32 2.25 -7.43
N ASP A 120 -1.63 2.88 -8.37
CA ASP A 120 -0.35 3.53 -8.16
C ASP A 120 -0.47 4.80 -7.29
N GLY A 121 -1.68 5.24 -6.99
CA GLY A 121 -2.01 6.36 -6.14
C GLY A 121 -1.72 7.71 -6.79
N ILE A 122 -1.88 8.77 -5.99
CA ILE A 122 -1.73 10.14 -6.48
C ILE A 122 -0.30 10.65 -6.30
N SER A 123 0.10 11.52 -7.23
CA SER A 123 1.37 12.23 -7.11
C SER A 123 1.31 13.26 -5.98
N GLY A 124 2.34 13.30 -5.13
CA GLY A 124 2.33 14.16 -3.95
C GLY A 124 3.62 14.10 -3.15
N ILE A 125 3.74 15.02 -2.21
CA ILE A 125 4.87 15.10 -1.27
C ILE A 125 4.35 14.70 0.11
N ILE A 126 5.15 13.92 0.84
CA ILE A 126 4.88 13.54 2.22
C ILE A 126 6.05 13.93 3.11
N ALA A 127 5.75 14.24 4.37
CA ALA A 127 6.75 14.44 5.41
C ALA A 127 6.20 13.88 6.71
N ASP A 128 6.98 13.00 7.32
CA ASP A 128 6.72 12.40 8.62
C ASP A 128 7.85 12.80 9.58
N TYR A 129 7.51 13.03 10.83
CA TYR A 129 8.47 13.40 11.88
C TYR A 129 8.02 12.87 13.24
N SER A 130 9.00 12.37 13.99
CA SER A 130 8.89 12.05 15.41
C SER A 130 9.97 12.83 16.15
N ILE A 131 9.60 13.52 17.23
CA ILE A 131 10.52 14.29 18.06
C ILE A 131 10.24 13.91 19.50
N THR A 132 11.28 13.47 20.21
CA THR A 132 11.23 13.13 21.63
C THR A 132 12.15 14.07 22.40
N ALA A 133 11.64 14.66 23.47
CA ALA A 133 12.42 15.50 24.37
C ALA A 133 12.34 14.94 25.79
N GLN A 134 13.48 14.80 26.45
CA GLN A 134 13.57 14.36 27.83
C GLN A 134 14.57 15.23 28.61
N THR A 135 14.23 15.48 29.88
CA THR A 135 15.12 16.11 30.85
C THR A 135 15.25 15.15 32.02
N ARG A 136 16.49 14.89 32.45
CA ARG A 136 16.81 14.07 33.61
C ARG A 136 17.58 14.94 34.58
N HIS A 137 17.04 15.02 35.79
CA HIS A 137 17.68 15.62 36.95
C HIS A 137 18.08 14.50 37.91
N GLU A 138 19.32 14.48 38.36
CA GLU A 138 19.82 13.48 39.29
C GLU A 138 19.92 14.04 40.71
N GLU A 139 19.18 13.43 41.65
CA GLU A 139 19.23 13.84 43.06
C GLU A 139 20.52 13.30 43.71
N ASN A 140 21.21 14.18 44.46
CA ASN A 140 22.51 13.97 45.15
C ASN A 140 23.79 14.30 44.33
N GLY A 141 23.79 15.40 43.59
CA GLY A 141 25.02 15.95 42.99
C GLY A 141 25.45 15.28 41.68
N GLY A 142 24.57 14.48 41.06
CA GLY A 142 24.79 13.94 39.73
C GLY A 142 24.54 14.96 38.62
N ASP A 143 24.85 14.56 37.38
CA ASP A 143 24.74 15.41 36.21
C ASP A 143 23.29 15.61 35.77
N ASP A 144 22.96 16.83 35.35
CA ASP A 144 21.69 17.14 34.70
C ASP A 144 21.82 16.94 33.19
N SER A 145 20.92 16.20 32.58
CA SER A 145 20.94 15.97 31.14
C SER A 145 19.64 16.38 30.46
N ASN A 146 19.76 17.09 29.35
CA ASN A 146 18.66 17.41 28.45
C ASN A 146 18.93 16.74 27.10
N GLU A 147 17.99 15.94 26.63
CA GLU A 147 18.10 15.25 25.35
C GLU A 147 16.88 15.55 24.47
N ILE A 148 17.16 15.91 23.22
CA ILE A 148 16.18 16.08 22.15
C ILE A 148 16.63 15.20 21.00
N SER A 149 15.88 14.14 20.73
CA SER A 149 16.08 13.27 19.58
C SER A 149 14.92 13.41 18.62
N GLY A 150 15.17 13.10 17.36
CA GLY A 150 14.11 13.05 16.37
C GLY A 150 14.51 12.26 15.15
N ASN A 151 13.52 11.73 14.48
CA ASN A 151 13.68 11.03 13.21
C ASN A 151 12.48 11.36 12.33
N GLY A 152 12.66 11.22 11.03
CA GLY A 152 11.55 11.45 10.12
C GLY A 152 11.89 11.02 8.71
N THR A 153 10.87 11.07 7.87
CA THR A 153 10.96 10.66 6.48
C THR A 153 10.31 11.73 5.62
N VAL A 154 11.03 12.24 4.64
CA VAL A 154 10.43 13.05 3.57
C VAL A 154 10.31 12.21 2.31
N GLY A 155 9.28 12.44 1.52
CA GLY A 155 8.99 11.58 0.38
C GLY A 155 8.26 12.27 -0.75
N VAL A 156 8.45 11.72 -1.94
CA VAL A 156 7.72 12.11 -3.14
C VAL A 156 7.14 10.85 -3.78
N ASN A 157 5.89 10.93 -4.20
CA ASN A 157 5.19 9.89 -4.94
C ASN A 157 4.94 10.42 -6.35
N LEU A 158 5.32 9.66 -7.38
CA LEU A 158 5.10 10.00 -8.79
C LEU A 158 4.75 8.71 -9.55
N GLY A 159 3.44 8.51 -9.76
CA GLY A 159 2.91 7.23 -10.27
C GLY A 159 3.41 6.05 -9.41
N PRO A 160 3.95 4.98 -10.02
CA PRO A 160 4.40 3.79 -9.28
C PRO A 160 5.67 4.02 -8.45
N TRP A 161 6.36 5.16 -8.66
CA TRP A 161 7.63 5.44 -7.99
C TRP A 161 7.42 6.15 -6.66
N ARG A 162 8.03 5.58 -5.62
CA ARG A 162 8.02 6.09 -4.25
C ARG A 162 9.46 6.41 -3.86
N MET A 163 9.75 7.68 -3.71
CA MET A 163 11.07 8.18 -3.29
C MET A 163 11.00 8.62 -1.85
N ARG A 164 11.98 8.26 -1.04
CA ARG A 164 12.08 8.66 0.38
C ARG A 164 13.50 9.07 0.73
N ALA A 165 13.58 9.97 1.70
CA ALA A 165 14.80 10.33 2.37
C ALA A 165 14.54 10.35 3.88
N ASP A 166 15.28 9.53 4.60
CA ASP A 166 15.16 9.37 6.04
C ASP A 166 16.21 10.26 6.71
N TRP A 167 15.83 10.92 7.81
CA TRP A 167 16.72 11.74 8.60
C TRP A 167 16.62 11.36 10.08
N GLN A 168 17.73 11.53 10.79
CA GLN A 168 17.77 11.35 12.23
C GLN A 168 18.65 12.41 12.88
N THR A 169 18.26 12.81 14.08
CA THR A 169 18.95 13.80 14.89
C THR A 169 18.99 13.39 16.34
N ASN A 170 20.10 13.72 16.98
CA ASN A 170 20.22 13.67 18.43
C ASN A 170 20.95 14.91 18.92
N TYR A 171 20.40 15.53 19.95
CA TYR A 171 20.99 16.63 20.68
C TYR A 171 20.94 16.28 22.16
N GLN A 172 22.10 16.07 22.77
CA GLN A 172 22.22 15.80 24.20
C GLN A 172 23.15 16.85 24.81
N HIS A 173 22.71 17.47 25.89
CA HIS A 173 23.49 18.40 26.68
C HIS A 173 23.51 17.89 28.12
N THR A 174 24.71 17.60 28.61
CA THR A 174 24.94 17.14 29.98
C THR A 174 25.72 18.21 30.72
N ARG A 175 25.14 18.68 31.82
CA ARG A 175 25.74 19.64 32.73
C ARG A 175 26.23 18.89 33.96
N SER A 176 27.52 18.96 34.22
CA SER A 176 28.07 18.38 35.43
C SER A 176 27.94 19.33 36.62
N ASN A 177 27.56 18.77 37.77
CA ASN A 177 27.41 19.50 39.03
C ASN A 177 28.53 19.15 40.04
N ASP A 178 29.58 18.44 39.61
CA ASP A 178 30.71 18.09 40.47
C ASP A 178 31.67 19.29 40.60
N ASP A 179 31.77 19.84 41.82
CA ASP A 179 32.59 21.02 42.16
C ASP A 179 34.11 20.69 42.23
N ASP A 180 34.52 19.42 42.10
CA ASP A 180 35.88 18.94 42.41
C ASP A 180 36.76 18.61 41.18
N ASP A 181 36.24 18.71 39.94
CA ASP A 181 37.01 18.42 38.73
C ASP A 181 37.51 19.69 38.03
N GLU A 182 38.82 19.93 38.10
CA GLU A 182 39.57 20.96 37.35
C GLU A 182 39.45 20.81 35.81
N PHE A 183 38.72 19.78 35.33
CA PHE A 183 38.47 19.44 33.94
C PHE A 183 36.99 19.08 33.61
N GLY A 184 36.04 19.26 34.52
CA GLY A 184 34.62 18.91 34.33
C GLY A 184 33.84 19.98 33.56
N GLY A 185 33.82 19.90 32.23
CA GLY A 185 33.08 20.84 31.37
C GLY A 185 31.76 20.27 30.88
N ASP A 186 30.76 21.14 30.68
CA ASP A 186 29.51 20.82 29.99
C ASP A 186 29.79 20.08 28.66
N ASP A 187 29.26 18.87 28.49
CA ASP A 187 29.36 18.13 27.23
C ASP A 187 28.10 18.35 26.39
N THR A 188 28.28 18.67 25.11
CA THR A 188 27.18 18.85 24.18
C THR A 188 27.42 18.02 22.94
N GLN A 189 26.60 16.99 22.77
CA GLN A 189 26.63 16.11 21.62
C GLN A 189 25.50 16.49 20.67
N LYS A 190 25.86 16.88 19.44
CA LYS A 190 24.91 17.20 18.38
C LYS A 190 25.24 16.37 17.14
N LYS A 191 24.28 15.56 16.71
CA LYS A 191 24.36 14.80 15.46
C LYS A 191 23.09 15.03 14.64
N TRP A 192 23.24 15.45 13.40
CA TRP A 192 22.18 15.48 12.40
C TRP A 192 22.68 14.77 11.15
N GLU A 193 21.94 13.80 10.64
CA GLU A 193 22.28 13.14 9.39
C GLU A 193 21.03 12.73 8.62
N TRP A 194 21.18 12.72 7.30
CA TRP A 194 20.28 11.97 6.42
C TRP A 194 20.77 10.53 6.42
N SER A 195 19.98 9.64 7.00
CA SER A 195 20.36 8.25 7.23
C SER A 195 20.17 7.37 6.01
N ARG A 196 19.30 7.78 5.08
CA ARG A 196 18.95 6.98 3.90
C ARG A 196 18.36 7.81 2.76
N TYR A 197 18.70 7.46 1.52
CA TYR A 197 18.03 7.94 0.31
C TYR A 197 17.69 6.78 -0.61
N TYR A 198 16.41 6.61 -0.95
CA TYR A 198 15.99 5.45 -1.72
C TYR A 198 14.73 5.71 -2.52
N ALA A 199 14.57 4.93 -3.58
CA ALA A 199 13.38 4.88 -4.40
C ALA A 199 12.97 3.42 -4.60
N TRP A 200 11.67 3.15 -4.57
CA TRP A 200 11.17 1.84 -4.94
C TRP A 200 9.93 1.94 -5.82
N ARG A 201 9.66 0.85 -6.52
CA ARG A 201 8.40 0.60 -7.20
C ARG A 201 8.01 -0.87 -7.11
N ALA A 202 6.71 -1.14 -7.11
CA ALA A 202 6.19 -2.49 -7.23
C ALA A 202 6.39 -3.04 -8.66
N LEU A 203 6.64 -4.34 -8.77
CA LEU A 203 6.65 -5.13 -10.01
C LEU A 203 5.60 -6.26 -9.88
N PRO A 204 4.31 -5.96 -10.09
CA PRO A 204 3.22 -6.91 -9.88
C PRO A 204 3.39 -8.25 -10.62
N SER A 205 3.87 -8.22 -11.86
CA SER A 205 4.09 -9.42 -12.69
C SER A 205 5.10 -10.39 -12.12
N LEU A 206 6.02 -9.92 -11.27
CA LEU A 206 7.04 -10.72 -10.60
C LEU A 206 6.75 -10.93 -9.11
N LYS A 207 5.66 -10.36 -8.59
CA LYS A 207 5.36 -10.29 -7.14
C LYS A 207 6.55 -9.78 -6.34
N ALA A 208 7.21 -8.76 -6.89
CA ALA A 208 8.49 -8.26 -6.39
C ALA A 208 8.49 -6.73 -6.29
N LYS A 209 9.43 -6.21 -5.51
CA LYS A 209 9.74 -4.79 -5.40
C LYS A 209 11.12 -4.53 -6.00
N LEU A 210 11.23 -3.50 -6.84
CA LEU A 210 12.50 -2.96 -7.28
C LEU A 210 12.88 -1.81 -6.34
N ALA A 211 14.01 -1.91 -5.67
CA ALA A 211 14.58 -0.85 -4.82
C ALA A 211 15.87 -0.32 -5.44
N LEU A 212 16.06 1.00 -5.39
CA LEU A 212 17.22 1.73 -5.90
C LEU A 212 17.70 2.73 -4.85
N GLY A 213 19.02 2.88 -4.73
CA GLY A 213 19.66 3.78 -3.77
C GLY A 213 20.18 3.01 -2.55
N GLU A 214 20.09 3.64 -1.38
CA GLU A 214 20.56 3.06 -0.13
C GLU A 214 19.50 2.12 0.45
N ASP A 215 19.87 0.88 0.78
CA ASP A 215 18.98 -0.10 1.39
C ASP A 215 19.77 -1.08 2.25
N TYR A 216 19.08 -2.06 2.82
CA TYR A 216 19.67 -3.19 3.54
C TYR A 216 19.27 -4.49 2.88
N LEU A 217 20.18 -5.46 2.86
CA LEU A 217 19.85 -6.82 2.43
C LEU A 217 19.12 -7.51 3.58
N ASN A 218 17.90 -7.97 3.33
CA ASN A 218 17.21 -8.91 4.21
C ASN A 218 17.29 -10.31 3.59
N SER A 219 18.02 -11.22 4.22
CA SER A 219 18.24 -12.58 3.72
C SER A 219 18.08 -13.59 4.85
N ASP A 220 17.42 -14.72 4.56
CA ASP A 220 17.31 -15.83 5.50
C ASP A 220 18.59 -16.67 5.60
N ILE A 221 19.54 -16.48 4.67
CA ILE A 221 20.74 -17.32 4.52
C ILE A 221 22.01 -16.57 4.93
N PHE A 222 22.07 -15.27 4.65
CA PHE A 222 23.24 -14.44 4.92
C PHE A 222 22.92 -13.34 5.91
N ASP A 223 23.92 -12.92 6.67
CA ASP A 223 23.80 -11.74 7.52
C ASP A 223 23.45 -10.52 6.66
N GLY A 224 22.48 -9.74 7.13
CA GLY A 224 22.08 -8.51 6.46
C GLY A 224 23.19 -7.47 6.51
N PHE A 225 23.32 -6.68 5.45
CA PHE A 225 24.24 -5.56 5.37
C PHE A 225 23.63 -4.38 4.64
N ASN A 226 24.08 -3.17 4.97
CA ASN A 226 23.71 -1.95 4.26
C ASN A 226 24.45 -1.86 2.91
N TYR A 227 23.76 -1.43 1.86
CA TYR A 227 24.36 -1.23 0.55
C TYR A 227 23.79 0.00 -0.15
N VAL A 228 24.48 0.43 -1.21
CA VAL A 228 24.00 1.45 -2.16
C VAL A 228 24.01 0.83 -3.55
N GLY A 229 22.84 0.69 -4.17
CA GLY A 229 22.72 0.00 -5.45
C GLY A 229 21.29 -0.22 -5.87
N GLY A 230 21.04 -1.34 -6.56
CA GLY A 230 19.71 -1.77 -6.95
C GLY A 230 19.45 -3.21 -6.56
N SER A 231 18.24 -3.51 -6.11
CA SER A 231 17.81 -4.87 -5.80
C SER A 231 16.40 -5.14 -6.30
N VAL A 232 16.14 -6.41 -6.62
CA VAL A 232 14.80 -6.91 -6.89
C VAL A 232 14.57 -8.04 -5.90
N SER A 233 13.58 -7.87 -5.02
CA SER A 233 13.21 -8.86 -4.01
C SER A 233 11.72 -9.14 -4.08
N THR A 234 11.32 -10.38 -3.80
CA THR A 234 9.91 -10.70 -3.60
C THR A 234 9.34 -9.92 -2.42
N ASP A 235 8.08 -9.53 -2.48
CA ASP A 235 7.42 -8.77 -1.42
C ASP A 235 6.19 -9.54 -0.93
N ASP A 236 6.24 -10.03 0.31
CA ASP A 236 5.16 -10.83 0.89
C ASP A 236 3.88 -10.01 1.10
N GLN A 237 3.96 -8.68 1.17
CA GLN A 237 2.77 -7.83 1.28
C GLN A 237 1.89 -7.92 0.03
N MET A 238 2.46 -8.31 -1.11
CA MET A 238 1.74 -8.60 -2.36
C MET A 238 0.92 -9.89 -2.28
N LEU A 239 1.22 -10.77 -1.33
CA LEU A 239 0.49 -12.02 -1.15
C LEU A 239 -0.81 -11.82 -0.35
N PRO A 240 -1.82 -12.67 -0.59
CA PRO A 240 -2.98 -12.82 0.27
C PRO A 240 -2.60 -12.95 1.75
N PRO A 241 -3.37 -12.38 2.70
CA PRO A 241 -3.02 -12.35 4.12
C PRO A 241 -2.71 -13.72 4.73
N ASN A 242 -3.35 -14.80 4.26
CA ASN A 242 -3.11 -16.18 4.70
C ASN A 242 -1.75 -16.76 4.27
N LEU A 243 -1.04 -16.09 3.36
CA LEU A 243 0.29 -16.46 2.88
C LEU A 243 1.38 -15.49 3.36
N ARG A 244 1.03 -14.47 4.16
CA ARG A 244 1.99 -13.52 4.72
C ARG A 244 2.71 -14.14 5.92
N GLY A 245 4.01 -13.83 6.05
CA GLY A 245 4.84 -14.21 7.19
C GLY A 245 4.49 -13.46 8.49
N TYR A 246 5.21 -13.81 9.56
CA TYR A 246 5.07 -13.23 10.90
C TYR A 246 5.70 -11.83 10.99
N ALA A 247 5.04 -10.88 11.65
CA ALA A 247 5.62 -9.59 12.03
C ALA A 247 6.21 -9.69 13.46
N PRO A 248 7.46 -9.24 13.70
CA PRO A 248 8.12 -9.36 14.99
C PRO A 248 7.50 -8.45 16.05
N ASP A 249 7.39 -8.97 17.27
CA ASP A 249 6.83 -8.26 18.41
C ASP A 249 7.93 -7.94 19.43
N ILE A 250 8.14 -6.66 19.74
CA ILE A 250 9.14 -6.23 20.72
C ILE A 250 8.44 -5.99 22.05
N SER A 251 8.77 -6.79 23.07
CA SER A 251 8.25 -6.63 24.42
C SER A 251 9.37 -6.48 25.43
N GLY A 252 9.09 -5.76 26.52
CA GLY A 252 10.05 -5.50 27.59
C GLY A 252 9.38 -4.92 28.84
N VAL A 253 10.18 -4.63 29.85
CA VAL A 253 9.73 -3.97 31.08
C VAL A 253 10.61 -2.75 31.32
N ALA A 254 10.00 -1.58 31.40
CA ALA A 254 10.66 -0.35 31.79
C ALA A 254 10.44 -0.13 33.30
N HIS A 255 11.52 -0.05 34.08
CA HIS A 255 11.40 0.20 35.53
C HIS A 255 10.93 1.63 35.86
N THR A 256 11.13 2.56 34.93
CA THR A 256 10.73 3.97 34.99
C THR A 256 10.11 4.38 33.66
N THR A 257 9.61 5.61 33.55
CA THR A 257 9.37 6.20 32.23
C THR A 257 10.67 6.19 31.43
N ALA A 258 10.64 5.61 30.24
CA ALA A 258 11.84 5.36 29.44
C ALA A 258 11.61 5.72 27.97
N LYS A 259 12.68 6.16 27.30
CA LYS A 259 12.73 6.26 25.86
C LYS A 259 13.19 4.92 25.28
N VAL A 260 12.39 4.34 24.39
CA VAL A 260 12.70 3.10 23.67
C VAL A 260 13.08 3.45 22.24
N THR A 261 14.34 3.23 21.90
CA THR A 261 14.88 3.43 20.54
C THR A 261 15.23 2.06 19.96
N VAL A 262 14.57 1.71 18.85
CA VAL A 262 14.84 0.48 18.09
C VAL A 262 15.70 0.86 16.90
N SER A 263 16.85 0.18 16.74
CA SER A 263 17.75 0.44 15.63
C SER A 263 18.18 -0.86 14.94
N GLN A 264 18.42 -0.75 13.63
CA GLN A 264 18.94 -1.83 12.81
C GLN A 264 20.12 -1.31 12.01
N MET A 265 21.29 -1.94 12.18
CA MET A 265 22.54 -1.55 11.50
C MET A 265 22.88 -0.05 11.62
N GLY A 266 22.66 0.52 12.81
CA GLY A 266 22.97 1.93 13.11
C GLY A 266 21.92 2.96 12.68
N ARG A 267 20.81 2.53 12.08
CA ARG A 267 19.67 3.38 11.70
C ARG A 267 18.52 3.21 12.69
N VAL A 268 17.96 4.31 13.20
CA VAL A 268 16.76 4.26 14.05
C VAL A 268 15.54 3.95 13.18
N ILE A 269 14.83 2.87 13.49
CA ILE A 269 13.61 2.46 12.78
C ILE A 269 12.34 2.82 13.55
N TYR A 270 12.43 2.94 14.87
CA TYR A 270 11.31 3.32 15.72
C TYR A 270 11.83 3.96 17.02
N GLU A 271 11.21 5.06 17.44
CA GLU A 271 11.52 5.71 18.71
C GLU A 271 10.23 6.20 19.37
N THR A 272 10.02 5.83 20.64
CA THR A 272 8.86 6.25 21.42
C THR A 272 9.17 6.34 22.91
N GLN A 273 8.33 7.06 23.66
CA GLN A 273 8.38 7.10 25.11
C GLN A 273 7.36 6.12 25.70
N VAL A 274 7.81 5.25 26.60
CA VAL A 274 6.95 4.28 27.30
C VAL A 274 6.84 4.62 28.79
N PRO A 275 5.66 4.40 29.41
CA PRO A 275 5.50 4.56 30.85
C PRO A 275 6.23 3.44 31.62
N ALA A 276 6.41 3.64 32.93
CA ALA A 276 6.92 2.60 33.81
C ALA A 276 5.99 1.38 33.83
N GLY A 277 6.54 0.19 33.59
CA GLY A 277 5.83 -1.06 33.51
C GLY A 277 6.18 -1.89 32.26
N PRO A 278 5.47 -3.02 32.05
CA PRO A 278 5.61 -3.81 30.84
C PRO A 278 5.11 -3.03 29.62
N PHE A 279 5.84 -3.10 28.52
CA PHE A 279 5.46 -2.52 27.23
C PHE A 279 5.58 -3.55 26.11
N ARG A 280 4.83 -3.32 25.04
CA ARG A 280 4.76 -4.17 23.85
C ARG A 280 4.58 -3.28 22.63
N ILE A 281 5.45 -3.43 21.64
CA ILE A 281 5.46 -2.68 20.39
C ILE A 281 5.16 -3.68 19.27
N GLN A 282 3.98 -3.55 18.67
CA GLN A 282 3.47 -4.47 17.64
C GLN A 282 3.45 -3.86 16.24
N ASP A 283 3.80 -2.57 16.12
CA ASP A 283 3.59 -1.75 14.92
C ASP A 283 4.92 -1.41 14.21
N LEU A 284 5.81 -2.39 14.08
CA LEU A 284 7.09 -2.26 13.37
C LEU A 284 6.99 -2.62 11.89
#